data_AF-A0A257QJ69-F1
#
_entry.id   AF-A0A257QJ69-F1
#
_cell.length_a   1.000
_cell.length_b   1.000
_cell.length_c   1.000
_cell.angle_alpha   90.00
_cell.angle_beta   90.00
_cell.angle_gamma   90.00
#
_symmetry.space_group_name_H-M   'P 1'
#
loop_
_entity.id
_entity.type
_entity.pdbx_description
1 polymer ?
#
loop_
_entity_poly.entity_id
_entity_poly.type
_entity_poly.pdbx_seq_one_letter_code
_entity_poly.pdbx_strand_id
1 'polypeptide(L)'
;MKEANFFWGVGRRKTAVARTRVMSGSGKITINDRELDTYCYTEELVRAALAPLMTVGMRDSIDVHVNVNGGGPNGQSGAIAMGIARALQRMEEGARGIDVVVGYPLSVEGRLYNAASWLRDGHTIAVYRKCELPNYSVFDERRYFVAGAEACVVEVRGVGLGLTICED
;
A
#
# COMPACT_ATOMS: atom_id res chain seq x y z
N MET A 1 0.39 18.19 -18.67
CA MET A 1 0.87 18.19 -17.27
C MET A 1 0.48 16.85 -16.67
N LYS A 2 1.43 15.97 -16.32
CA LYS A 2 1.11 14.72 -15.63
C LYS A 2 0.58 15.07 -14.24
N GLU A 3 -0.65 14.68 -13.93
CA GLU A 3 -1.16 14.73 -12.56
C GLU A 3 -0.26 13.84 -11.70
N ALA A 4 0.53 14.46 -10.82
CA ALA A 4 1.30 13.71 -9.83
C ALA A 4 0.31 13.18 -8.79
N ASN A 5 0.14 11.86 -8.74
CA ASN A 5 -0.72 11.21 -7.75
C ASN A 5 -0.05 11.38 -6.37
N PHE A 6 -0.57 12.28 -5.54
CA PHE A 6 -0.04 12.52 -4.19
C PHE A 6 -1.11 12.17 -3.14
N PHE A 7 -0.67 11.58 -2.04
CA PHE A 7 -1.51 11.32 -0.88
C PHE A 7 -1.35 12.46 0.10
N TRP A 8 -2.47 13.03 0.54
CA TRP A 8 -2.46 14.14 1.49
C TRP A 8 -2.67 13.65 2.92
N GLY A 9 -2.07 14.34 3.89
CA GLY A 9 -2.27 14.07 5.31
C GLY A 9 -2.14 15.36 6.12
N VAL A 10 -2.93 15.49 7.18
CA VAL A 10 -2.88 16.66 8.07
C VAL A 10 -2.59 16.21 9.48
N GLY A 11 -1.53 16.73 10.08
CA GLY A 11 -1.20 16.50 11.49
C GLY A 11 -1.34 17.77 12.31
N ARG A 12 -1.73 17.62 13.59
CA ARG A 12 -1.92 18.72 14.53
C ARG A 12 -1.37 18.36 15.91
N ARG A 13 -0.44 19.14 16.46
CA ARG A 13 0.07 18.91 17.82
C ARG A 13 0.23 20.23 18.55
N LYS A 14 -0.39 20.35 19.72
CA LYS A 14 -0.55 21.64 20.42
C LYS A 14 -1.17 22.66 19.45
N THR A 15 -0.49 23.78 19.19
CA THR A 15 -0.92 24.80 18.24
C THR A 15 -0.31 24.63 16.84
N ALA A 16 0.53 23.61 16.61
CA ALA A 16 1.16 23.36 15.31
C ALA A 16 0.23 22.55 14.40
N VAL A 17 0.14 22.94 13.13
CA VAL A 17 -0.63 22.27 12.08
C VAL A 17 0.26 22.04 10.87
N ALA A 18 0.41 20.78 10.45
CA ALA A 18 1.22 20.36 9.31
C ALA A 18 0.33 19.76 8.21
N ARG A 19 0.41 20.29 6.99
CA ARG A 19 -0.20 19.74 5.78
C ARG A 19 0.90 19.04 4.98
N THR A 20 0.77 17.74 4.83
CA THR A 20 1.77 16.85 4.24
C THR A 20 1.23 16.30 2.92
N ARG A 21 2.09 16.25 1.90
CA ARG A 21 1.87 15.53 0.66
C ARG A 21 2.96 14.49 0.53
N VAL A 22 2.57 13.28 0.17
CA VAL A 22 3.43 12.10 0.07
C VAL A 22 3.26 11.50 -1.33
N MET A 23 4.37 11.14 -1.96
CA MET A 23 4.38 10.54 -3.29
C MET A 23 5.56 9.56 -3.39
N SER A 24 5.40 8.51 -4.19
CA SER A 24 6.50 7.59 -4.50
C SER A 24 7.61 8.36 -5.22
N GLY A 25 8.86 8.18 -4.79
CA GLY A 25 9.97 9.01 -5.26
C GLY A 25 11.32 8.61 -4.73
N SER A 26 12.22 9.59 -4.66
CA SER A 26 13.66 9.42 -4.37
C SER A 26 14.04 9.56 -2.89
N GLY A 27 13.08 9.77 -1.99
CA GLY A 27 13.36 10.04 -0.58
C GLY A 27 13.57 11.53 -0.26
N LYS A 28 13.21 12.45 -1.16
CA LYS A 28 13.38 13.89 -0.96
C LYS A 28 12.35 14.43 0.03
N ILE A 29 12.79 15.13 1.08
CA ILE A 29 11.90 15.68 2.11
C ILE A 29 12.08 17.19 2.25
N THR A 30 11.02 17.94 1.98
CA THR A 30 11.00 19.41 2.13
C THR A 30 9.93 19.86 3.12
N ILE A 31 10.28 20.84 3.96
CA ILE A 31 9.40 21.46 4.96
C ILE A 31 9.45 22.98 4.79
N ASN A 32 8.31 23.61 4.48
CA ASN A 32 8.20 25.06 4.21
C ASN A 32 9.28 25.54 3.22
N ASP A 33 9.43 24.83 2.10
CA ASP A 33 10.41 25.10 1.04
C ASP A 33 11.89 25.00 1.47
N ARG A 34 12.18 24.35 2.59
CA ARG A 34 13.53 24.08 3.08
C ARG A 34 13.78 22.58 3.18
N GLU A 35 15.03 22.15 3.00
CA GLU A 35 15.43 20.76 3.24
C GLU A 35 15.28 20.37 4.72
N LEU A 36 14.98 19.10 4.98
CA LEU A 36 14.69 18.56 6.32
C LEU A 36 15.72 18.99 7.38
N ASP A 37 17.00 18.79 7.12
CA ASP A 37 18.08 19.06 8.09
C ASP A 37 18.25 20.57 8.35
N THR A 38 17.88 21.40 7.37
CA THR A 38 17.88 22.86 7.53
C THR A 38 16.72 23.33 8.39
N TYR A 39 15.56 22.68 8.30
CA TYR A 39 14.37 23.04 9.08
C TYR A 39 14.42 22.46 10.51
N CYS A 40 14.75 21.18 10.61
CA CYS A 40 14.91 20.45 11.86
C CYS A 40 16.40 20.43 12.25
N TYR A 41 16.86 21.50 12.89
CA TYR A 41 18.27 21.73 13.26
C TYR A 41 18.84 20.81 14.35
N THR A 42 18.09 19.83 14.84
CA THR A 42 18.58 18.81 15.79
C THR A 42 18.14 17.42 15.34
N GLU A 43 18.97 16.41 15.61
CA GLU A 43 18.67 15.01 15.30
C GLU A 43 17.38 14.52 15.98
N GLU A 44 17.07 15.02 17.16
CA GLU A 44 15.84 14.66 17.88
C GLU A 44 14.60 15.14 17.11
N LEU A 45 14.62 16.36 16.57
CA LEU A 45 13.53 16.90 15.77
C LEU A 45 13.37 16.16 14.44
N VAL A 46 14.48 15.76 13.81
CA VAL A 46 14.50 14.95 12.59
C VAL A 46 13.90 13.56 12.88
N ARG A 47 14.41 12.88 13.93
CA ARG A 47 13.93 11.56 14.34
C ARG A 47 12.44 11.59 14.67
N ALA A 48 11.99 12.61 15.40
CA ALA A 48 10.58 12.78 15.74
C ALA A 48 9.70 12.97 14.50
N ALA A 49 10.10 13.84 13.56
CA ALA A 49 9.35 14.09 12.33
C ALA A 49 9.29 12.86 11.41
N LEU A 50 10.40 12.13 11.29
CA LEU A 50 10.54 10.97 10.41
C LEU A 50 10.12 9.64 11.01
N ALA A 51 9.77 9.58 12.30
CA ALA A 51 9.38 8.36 12.99
C ALA A 51 8.41 7.46 12.18
N PRO A 52 7.34 7.98 11.53
CA PRO A 52 6.44 7.15 10.74
C PRO A 52 7.12 6.47 9.55
N LEU A 53 8.00 7.17 8.82
CA LEU A 53 8.70 6.61 7.65
C LEU A 53 9.72 5.55 8.03
N MET A 54 10.41 5.76 9.16
CA MET A 54 11.35 4.78 9.70
C MET A 54 10.63 3.49 10.13
N THR A 55 9.47 3.61 10.79
CA THR A 55 8.67 2.45 11.22
C THR A 55 8.23 1.57 10.05
N VAL A 56 7.84 2.17 8.93
CA VAL A 56 7.39 1.41 7.75
C VAL A 56 8.52 1.05 6.77
N GLY A 57 9.76 1.46 7.05
CA GLY A 57 10.90 1.18 6.18
C GLY A 57 10.86 1.86 4.81
N MET A 58 10.11 2.97 4.65
CA MET A 58 9.90 3.65 3.36
C MET A 58 10.64 4.99 3.23
N ARG A 59 11.67 5.22 4.05
CA ARG A 59 12.41 6.50 4.07
C ARG A 59 13.02 6.88 2.71
N ASP A 60 13.50 5.89 1.96
CA ASP A 60 14.26 6.08 0.73
C ASP A 60 13.40 5.97 -0.54
N SER A 61 12.13 5.61 -0.40
CA SER A 61 11.23 5.31 -1.52
C SER A 61 10.15 6.37 -1.75
N ILE A 62 10.13 7.41 -0.92
CA ILE A 62 9.01 8.34 -0.83
C ILE A 62 9.51 9.78 -0.71
N ASP A 63 9.01 10.64 -1.60
CA ASP A 63 9.19 12.09 -1.46
C ASP A 63 8.07 12.66 -0.58
N VAL A 64 8.43 13.57 0.32
CA VAL A 64 7.52 14.20 1.29
C VAL A 64 7.65 15.71 1.20
N HIS A 65 6.52 16.38 0.99
CA HIS A 65 6.42 17.83 1.01
C HIS A 65 5.50 18.29 2.13
N VAL A 66 5.99 19.14 3.04
CA VAL A 66 5.22 19.58 4.21
C VAL A 66 5.14 21.09 4.31
N ASN A 67 3.92 21.59 4.55
CA ASN A 67 3.66 22.96 4.94
C ASN A 67 3.16 22.99 6.38
N VAL A 68 3.96 23.51 7.31
CA VAL A 68 3.67 23.54 8.74
C VAL A 68 3.66 24.98 9.28
N ASN A 69 2.70 25.28 10.15
CA ASN A 69 2.60 26.56 10.84
C ASN A 69 2.15 26.38 12.30
N GLY A 70 2.37 27.42 13.11
CA GLY A 70 2.01 27.44 14.54
C GLY A 70 2.93 26.61 15.43
N GLY A 71 2.84 26.83 16.74
CA GLY A 71 3.63 26.14 17.75
C GLY A 71 5.14 26.41 17.68
N GLY A 72 5.90 25.64 18.47
CA GLY A 72 7.36 25.62 18.43
C GLY A 72 7.93 24.37 17.76
N PRO A 73 9.26 24.24 17.64
CA PRO A 73 9.93 23.18 16.88
C PRO A 73 9.46 21.76 17.25
N ASN A 74 9.40 21.45 18.55
CA ASN A 74 8.90 20.15 19.03
C ASN A 74 7.42 19.89 18.68
N GLY A 75 6.59 20.94 18.73
CA GLY A 75 5.18 20.85 18.33
C GLY A 75 5.07 20.56 16.83
N GLN A 76 5.87 21.26 16.03
CA GLN A 76 5.90 21.11 14.58
C GLN A 76 6.41 19.74 14.16
N SER A 77 7.54 19.24 14.68
CA SER A 77 8.02 17.88 14.37
C SER A 77 6.98 16.81 14.67
N GLY A 78 6.26 16.92 15.79
CA GLY A 78 5.19 15.98 16.11
C GLY A 78 3.94 16.14 15.21
N ALA A 79 3.62 17.37 14.79
CA ALA A 79 2.55 17.60 13.81
C ALA A 79 2.92 17.03 12.43
N ILE A 80 4.17 17.19 11.99
CA ILE A 80 4.70 16.63 10.75
C ILE A 80 4.60 15.10 10.77
N ALA A 81 5.07 14.46 11.85
CA ALA A 81 4.98 13.02 12.02
C ALA A 81 3.54 12.50 11.85
N MET A 82 2.55 13.14 12.49
CA MET A 82 1.16 12.72 12.32
C MET A 82 0.62 12.98 10.90
N GLY A 83 1.07 14.04 10.24
CA GLY A 83 0.71 14.35 8.85
C GLY A 83 1.23 13.28 7.90
N ILE A 84 2.49 12.88 8.06
CA ILE A 84 3.14 11.80 7.31
C ILE A 84 2.41 10.47 7.57
N ALA A 85 2.17 10.10 8.82
CA ALA A 85 1.50 8.84 9.16
C ALA A 85 0.11 8.71 8.48
N ARG A 86 -0.68 9.79 8.48
CA ARG A 86 -2.00 9.81 7.82
C ARG A 86 -1.92 9.75 6.30
N ALA A 87 -0.91 10.37 5.71
CA ALA A 87 -0.68 10.30 4.26
C ALA A 87 -0.22 8.89 3.84
N LEU A 88 0.67 8.26 4.63
CA LEU A 88 1.10 6.86 4.42
C LEU A 88 -0.07 5.90 4.55
N GLN A 89 -0.93 6.06 5.56
CA GLN A 89 -2.13 5.25 5.71
C GLN A 89 -3.01 5.30 4.45
N ARG A 90 -3.20 6.49 3.86
CA ARG A 90 -3.97 6.67 2.62
C ARG A 90 -3.27 6.11 1.38
N MET A 91 -1.95 6.15 1.35
CA MET A 91 -1.17 5.50 0.31
C MET A 91 -1.36 3.98 0.35
N GLU A 92 -1.60 3.44 1.53
CA GLU A 92 -1.86 2.01 1.78
C GLU A 92 -3.37 1.64 1.74
N GLU A 93 -4.28 2.59 1.53
CA GLU A 93 -5.73 2.36 1.43
C GLU A 93 -6.12 1.71 0.09
N GLY A 94 -5.46 0.61 -0.27
CA GLY A 94 -6.01 -0.38 -1.19
C GLY A 94 -6.94 -1.32 -0.41
N ALA A 95 -8.23 -1.38 -0.81
CA ALA A 95 -9.26 -2.29 -0.30
C ALA A 95 -9.13 -2.69 1.19
N ARG A 96 -9.26 -1.71 2.11
CA ARG A 96 -9.25 -1.96 3.55
C ARG A 96 -10.66 -2.20 4.09
N GLY A 97 -10.80 -3.19 4.98
CA GLY A 97 -12.09 -3.58 5.56
C GLY A 97 -13.05 -4.31 4.60
N ILE A 98 -12.57 -4.62 3.38
CA ILE A 98 -13.25 -5.45 2.40
C ILE A 98 -12.25 -6.44 1.81
N ASP A 99 -12.65 -7.70 1.77
CA ASP A 99 -11.92 -8.74 1.07
C ASP A 99 -12.25 -8.66 -0.43
N VAL A 100 -11.23 -8.75 -1.28
CA VAL A 100 -11.39 -8.67 -2.74
C VAL A 100 -10.83 -9.93 -3.38
N VAL A 101 -11.64 -10.61 -4.19
CA VAL A 101 -11.19 -11.72 -5.03
C VAL A 101 -11.04 -11.20 -6.46
N VAL A 102 -9.84 -11.35 -7.04
CA VAL A 102 -9.55 -10.90 -8.40
C VAL A 102 -9.02 -12.06 -9.24
N GLY A 103 -9.66 -12.31 -10.38
CA GLY A 103 -9.21 -13.28 -11.39
C GLY A 103 -8.23 -12.65 -12.39
N TYR A 104 -7.14 -13.37 -12.71
CA TYR A 104 -6.10 -12.92 -13.64
C TYR A 104 -5.23 -14.09 -14.14
N PRO A 105 -4.54 -13.96 -15.28
CA PRO A 105 -3.53 -14.92 -15.70
C PRO A 105 -2.26 -14.79 -14.84
N LEU A 106 -1.88 -15.87 -14.14
CA LEU A 106 -0.71 -15.91 -13.27
C LEU A 106 0.44 -16.66 -13.96
N SER A 107 1.60 -16.02 -14.11
CA SER A 107 2.82 -16.65 -14.63
C SER A 107 3.76 -17.04 -13.48
N VAL A 108 4.11 -18.32 -13.38
CA VAL A 108 5.06 -18.86 -12.39
C VAL A 108 6.00 -19.83 -13.10
N GLU A 109 7.31 -19.58 -13.02
CA GLU A 109 8.34 -20.47 -13.60
C GLU A 109 8.10 -20.81 -15.09
N GLY A 110 7.62 -19.83 -15.86
CA GLY A 110 7.33 -20.00 -17.29
C GLY A 110 6.03 -20.76 -17.60
N ARG A 111 5.26 -21.16 -16.58
CA ARG A 111 3.91 -21.72 -16.74
C ARG A 111 2.86 -20.66 -16.47
N LEU A 112 1.77 -20.69 -17.23
CA LEU A 112 0.65 -19.78 -17.08
C LEU A 112 -0.54 -20.51 -16.44
N TYR A 113 -1.23 -19.85 -15.51
CA TYR A 113 -2.38 -20.38 -14.79
C TYR A 113 -3.56 -19.43 -14.91
N ASN A 114 -4.78 -19.98 -15.04
CA ASN A 114 -6.00 -19.24 -14.76
C ASN A 114 -6.15 -19.18 -13.23
N ALA A 115 -5.99 -18.00 -12.63
CA ALA A 115 -5.86 -17.87 -11.19
C ALA A 115 -6.78 -16.79 -10.62
N ALA A 116 -7.09 -16.92 -9.33
CA ALA A 116 -7.76 -15.90 -8.55
C ALA A 116 -6.99 -15.65 -7.26
N SER A 117 -6.70 -14.38 -6.96
CA SER A 117 -6.08 -13.98 -5.69
C SER A 117 -7.13 -13.43 -4.74
N TRP A 118 -7.04 -13.86 -3.48
CA TRP A 118 -7.78 -13.30 -2.37
C TRP A 118 -6.94 -12.21 -1.71
N LEU A 119 -7.42 -10.98 -1.76
CA LEU A 119 -6.75 -9.80 -1.20
C LEU A 119 -7.49 -9.32 0.05
N ARG A 120 -6.75 -8.97 1.10
CA ARG A 120 -7.28 -8.35 2.32
C ARG A 120 -6.30 -7.30 2.80
N ASP A 121 -6.80 -6.08 3.01
CA ASP A 121 -6.04 -4.95 3.54
C ASP A 121 -4.70 -4.71 2.81
N GLY A 122 -4.72 -4.82 1.47
CA GLY A 122 -3.53 -4.62 0.63
C GLY A 122 -2.59 -5.83 0.51
N HIS A 123 -2.90 -6.95 1.14
CA HIS A 123 -2.08 -8.18 1.09
C HIS A 123 -2.77 -9.31 0.34
N THR A 124 -2.00 -10.11 -0.39
CA THR A 124 -2.47 -11.38 -0.95
C THR A 124 -2.50 -12.43 0.15
N ILE A 125 -3.69 -12.86 0.53
CA ILE A 125 -3.93 -13.87 1.56
C ILE A 125 -3.82 -15.28 0.99
N ALA A 126 -4.34 -15.47 -0.22
CA ALA A 126 -4.28 -16.75 -0.91
C ALA A 126 -4.29 -16.55 -2.41
N VAL A 127 -3.74 -17.53 -3.14
CA VAL A 127 -3.78 -17.59 -4.60
C VAL A 127 -4.31 -18.97 -4.97
N TYR A 128 -5.46 -19.00 -5.61
CA TYR A 128 -6.03 -20.21 -6.17
C TYR A 128 -5.69 -20.31 -7.65
N ARG A 129 -5.35 -21.53 -8.09
CA ARG A 129 -5.08 -21.86 -9.49
C ARG A 129 -6.14 -22.86 -9.93
N LYS A 130 -6.91 -22.53 -10.97
CA LYS A 130 -8.00 -23.36 -11.51
C LYS A 130 -7.52 -24.78 -11.76
N CYS A 131 -8.25 -25.77 -11.26
CA CYS A 131 -7.87 -27.19 -11.39
C CYS A 131 -8.44 -27.79 -12.67
N GLU A 132 -9.72 -27.57 -12.92
CA GLU A 132 -10.42 -28.10 -14.09
C GLU A 132 -10.29 -27.14 -15.27
N LEU A 133 -9.49 -27.52 -16.28
CA LEU A 133 -9.32 -26.74 -17.50
C LEU A 133 -10.19 -27.32 -18.63
N PRO A 134 -11.38 -26.74 -18.89
CA PRO A 134 -12.25 -27.23 -19.95
C PRO A 134 -11.62 -27.05 -21.32
N ASN A 135 -11.81 -28.07 -22.14
CA ASN A 135 -11.24 -28.13 -23.48
C ASN A 135 -12.21 -28.74 -24.50
N TYR A 136 -13.49 -28.38 -24.38
CA TYR A 136 -14.58 -28.84 -25.22
C TYR A 136 -15.42 -27.66 -25.73
N SER A 137 -16.09 -27.85 -26.87
CA SER A 137 -16.95 -26.83 -27.49
C SER A 137 -16.19 -25.51 -27.73
N VAL A 138 -16.60 -24.43 -27.05
CA VAL A 138 -15.99 -23.10 -27.15
C VAL A 138 -14.80 -22.89 -26.20
N PHE A 139 -14.52 -23.86 -25.33
CA PHE A 139 -13.43 -23.77 -24.35
C PHE A 139 -12.16 -24.44 -24.87
N ASP A 140 -11.04 -23.73 -24.78
CA ASP A 140 -9.70 -24.19 -25.18
C ASP A 140 -8.67 -23.75 -24.11
N GLU A 141 -8.98 -23.95 -22.83
CA GLU A 141 -8.16 -23.41 -21.73
C GLU A 141 -6.81 -24.14 -21.62
N ARG A 142 -6.73 -25.43 -21.97
CA ARG A 142 -5.48 -26.21 -21.92
C ARG A 142 -4.44 -25.73 -22.94
N ARG A 143 -4.87 -24.96 -23.96
CA ARG A 143 -3.95 -24.30 -24.88
C ARG A 143 -3.12 -23.21 -24.22
N TYR A 144 -3.67 -22.54 -23.20
CA TYR A 144 -3.05 -21.36 -22.59
C TYR A 144 -2.55 -21.62 -21.17
N PHE A 145 -3.24 -22.47 -20.42
CA PHE A 145 -3.03 -22.62 -18.98
C PHE A 145 -2.66 -24.04 -18.57
N VAL A 146 -1.95 -24.13 -17.44
CA VAL A 146 -1.68 -25.36 -16.70
C VAL A 146 -2.64 -25.46 -15.52
N ALA A 147 -3.09 -26.67 -15.20
CA ALA A 147 -3.98 -26.92 -14.08
C ALA A 147 -3.28 -26.70 -12.73
N GLY A 148 -4.04 -26.16 -11.76
CA GLY A 148 -3.72 -26.21 -10.34
C GLY A 148 -3.87 -27.62 -9.76
N ALA A 149 -3.56 -27.76 -8.48
CA ALA A 149 -3.61 -29.05 -7.77
C ALA A 149 -4.17 -28.98 -6.35
N GLU A 150 -4.40 -27.77 -5.81
CA GLU A 150 -4.72 -27.57 -4.40
C GLU A 150 -6.02 -26.78 -4.26
N ALA A 151 -6.88 -27.21 -3.33
CA ALA A 151 -8.03 -26.43 -2.91
C ALA A 151 -7.57 -25.19 -2.13
N CYS A 152 -8.32 -24.09 -2.25
CA CYS A 152 -8.04 -22.86 -1.53
C CYS A 152 -9.19 -22.53 -0.58
N VAL A 153 -8.93 -22.55 0.73
CA VAL A 153 -9.89 -22.16 1.76
C VAL A 153 -9.31 -20.99 2.56
N VAL A 154 -10.08 -19.91 2.65
CA VAL A 154 -9.71 -18.71 3.41
C VAL A 154 -10.72 -18.51 4.54
N GLU A 155 -10.23 -18.27 5.75
CA GLU A 155 -11.10 -17.94 6.88
C GLU A 155 -11.51 -16.46 6.83
N VAL A 156 -12.83 -16.22 6.88
CA VAL A 156 -13.44 -14.88 6.94
C VAL A 156 -14.41 -14.84 8.10
N ARG A 157 -14.05 -14.10 9.16
CA ARG A 157 -14.91 -13.91 10.35
C ARG A 157 -15.37 -15.25 10.97
N GLY A 158 -14.47 -16.22 11.07
CA GLY A 158 -14.76 -17.55 11.62
C GLY A 158 -15.49 -18.51 10.68
N VAL A 159 -15.72 -18.13 9.42
CA VAL A 159 -16.31 -18.99 8.38
C VAL A 159 -15.25 -19.32 7.34
N GLY A 160 -15.03 -20.61 7.07
CA GLY A 160 -14.16 -21.05 5.98
C GLY A 160 -14.85 -20.91 4.63
N LEU A 161 -14.28 -20.10 3.73
CA LEU A 161 -14.78 -19.91 2.37
C LEU A 161 -13.85 -20.59 1.38
N GLY A 162 -14.39 -21.50 0.57
CA GLY A 162 -13.68 -22.14 -0.54
C GLY A 162 -13.70 -21.25 -1.78
N LEU A 163 -12.56 -21.15 -2.46
CA LEU A 163 -12.43 -20.45 -3.74
C LEU A 163 -12.35 -21.47 -4.89
N THR A 164 -13.26 -21.33 -5.85
CA THR A 164 -13.31 -22.12 -7.09
C THR A 164 -13.44 -21.18 -8.30
N ILE A 165 -13.00 -21.62 -9.49
CA ILE A 165 -13.11 -20.83 -10.71
C ILE A 165 -13.98 -21.57 -11.71
N CYS A 166 -15.21 -21.09 -11.89
CA CYS A 166 -16.15 -21.57 -12.91
C CYS A 166 -16.48 -23.07 -12.83
N GLU A 167 -15.70 -23.93 -13.49
CA GLU A 167 -15.99 -25.35 -13.70
C GLU A 167 -15.35 -26.29 -12.67
N ASP A 168 -14.55 -25.73 -11.75
CA ASP A 168 -14.10 -26.43 -10.53
C ASP A 168 -15.26 -26.80 -9.57
#